data_AF-A0A528NLZ8-F1
#
_entry.id   AF-A0A528NLZ8-F1
#
_cell.length_a   1.000
_cell.length_b   1.000
_cell.length_c   1.000
_cell.angle_alpha   90.00
_cell.angle_beta   90.00
_cell.angle_gamma   90.00
#
_symmetry.space_group_name_H-M   'P 1'
#
loop_
_entity.id
_entity.type
_entity.pdbx_description
1 polymer ?
#
loop_
_entity_poly.entity_id
_entity_poly.type
_entity_poly.pdbx_seq_one_letter_code
_entity_poly.pdbx_strand_id
1 'polypeptide(L)'
;MQAYGFQFCGNCLGAVIPNGSEVLVDPALEIRPLDVVAVLLDPDAGGAFAGFINGMGAGGFMGVCKIYLGSHQSRQGETVHLVAQLNPPVISPIPASAIKAMHRCAETGILANKAAFTDEDLAAFELLIPFVTAAEARAPINPAWQPKEYQQ
;
A
#
# COMPACT_ATOMS: atom_id res chain seq x y z
N MET A 1 5.40 14.50 12.70
CA MET A 1 5.93 13.87 11.48
C MET A 1 5.38 14.64 10.30
N GLN A 2 6.17 14.80 9.24
CA GLN A 2 5.77 15.58 8.08
C GLN A 2 5.18 14.64 7.03
N ALA A 3 4.06 15.04 6.41
CA ALA A 3 3.54 14.38 5.23
C ALA A 3 4.54 14.50 4.07
N TYR A 4 4.59 13.50 3.20
CA TYR A 4 5.47 13.50 2.02
C TYR A 4 4.69 13.14 0.76
N GLY A 5 5.15 13.65 -0.38
CA GLY A 5 4.53 13.39 -1.67
C GLY A 5 5.41 12.57 -2.60
N PHE A 6 4.80 11.84 -3.53
CA PHE A 6 5.47 11.27 -4.69
C PHE A 6 4.54 11.17 -5.89
N GLN A 7 5.10 11.02 -7.08
CA GLN A 7 4.32 10.76 -8.29
C GLN A 7 4.01 9.27 -8.42
N PHE A 8 2.74 8.92 -8.51
CA PHE A 8 2.32 7.54 -8.76
C PHE A 8 2.58 7.15 -10.22
N CYS A 9 3.29 6.04 -10.42
CA CYS A 9 3.61 5.49 -11.74
C CYS A 9 3.01 4.09 -11.89
N GLY A 10 2.24 3.90 -12.95
CA GLY A 10 1.54 2.66 -13.29
C GLY A 10 0.02 2.80 -13.24
N ASN A 11 -0.68 1.75 -13.68
CA ASN A 11 -2.14 1.70 -13.77
C ASN A 11 -2.76 0.69 -12.81
N CYS A 12 -2.00 0.16 -11.84
CA CYS A 12 -2.43 -0.99 -11.05
C CYS A 12 -3.62 -0.70 -10.12
N LEU A 13 -3.84 0.57 -9.77
CA LEU A 13 -4.99 1.01 -8.96
C LEU A 13 -6.17 1.51 -9.82
N GLY A 14 -6.12 1.33 -11.14
CA GLY A 14 -7.21 1.74 -12.03
C GLY A 14 -7.53 3.23 -11.90
N ALA A 15 -8.82 3.59 -11.87
CA ALA A 15 -9.24 4.97 -11.69
C ALA A 15 -9.14 5.50 -10.24
N VAL A 16 -8.79 4.64 -9.26
CA VAL A 16 -8.65 5.08 -7.84
C VAL A 16 -7.53 6.11 -7.70
N ILE A 17 -6.39 5.84 -8.36
CA ILE A 17 -5.26 6.76 -8.51
C ILE A 17 -4.81 6.70 -9.97
N PRO A 18 -5.11 7.72 -10.78
CA PRO A 18 -4.64 7.79 -12.15
C PRO A 18 -3.11 7.82 -12.23
N ASN A 19 -2.54 7.18 -13.25
CA ASN A 19 -1.11 7.25 -13.53
C ASN A 19 -0.65 8.71 -13.70
N GLY A 20 0.49 9.04 -13.09
CA GLY A 20 1.07 10.38 -13.08
C GLY A 20 0.53 11.31 -12.00
N SER A 21 -0.44 10.88 -11.19
CA SER A 21 -0.98 11.67 -10.09
C SER A 21 0.06 11.90 -9.00
N GLU A 22 0.03 13.08 -8.37
CA GLU A 22 0.74 13.32 -7.12
C GLU A 22 -0.04 12.70 -5.96
N VAL A 23 0.62 11.84 -5.18
CA VAL A 23 0.05 11.18 -4.02
C VAL A 23 0.70 11.75 -2.77
N LEU A 24 -0.12 12.31 -1.88
CA LEU A 24 0.30 12.74 -0.56
C LEU A 24 0.17 11.59 0.43
N VAL A 25 1.13 11.44 1.33
CA VAL A 25 1.16 10.39 2.36
C VAL A 25 1.33 11.01 3.73
N ASP A 26 0.51 10.58 4.69
CA ASP A 26 0.57 11.04 6.07
C ASP A 26 0.93 9.87 7.02
N PRO A 27 2.17 9.85 7.54
CA PRO A 27 2.63 8.84 8.50
C PRO A 27 1.95 8.89 9.87
N ALA A 28 1.11 9.89 10.16
CA ALA A 28 0.38 10.00 11.42
C ALA A 28 -1.04 9.40 11.34
N LEU A 29 -1.55 9.14 10.14
CA LEU A 29 -2.90 8.60 9.97
C LEU A 29 -2.95 7.10 10.26
N GLU A 30 -4.03 6.69 10.93
CA GLU A 30 -4.38 5.27 11.02
C GLU A 30 -4.73 4.71 9.64
N ILE A 31 -4.42 3.42 9.47
CA ILE A 31 -4.74 2.64 8.28
C ILE A 31 -5.98 1.80 8.56
N ARG A 32 -6.97 1.87 7.68
CA ARG A 32 -8.20 1.07 7.71
C ARG A 32 -8.32 0.26 6.42
N PRO A 33 -9.08 -0.85 6.42
CA PRO A 33 -9.38 -1.52 5.17
C PRO A 33 -10.01 -0.57 4.16
N LEU A 34 -9.66 -0.75 2.90
CA LEU A 34 -10.01 0.08 1.73
C LEU A 34 -9.32 1.44 1.63
N ASP A 35 -8.43 1.78 2.57
CA ASP A 35 -7.51 2.88 2.41
C ASP A 35 -6.44 2.54 1.35
N VAL A 36 -5.96 3.57 0.65
CA VAL A 36 -4.74 3.45 -0.14
C VAL A 36 -3.56 3.63 0.80
N VAL A 37 -2.59 2.74 0.71
CA VAL A 37 -1.34 2.77 1.49
C VAL A 37 -0.13 2.78 0.57
N ALA A 38 0.90 3.54 0.96
CA ALA A 38 2.23 3.42 0.40
C ALA A 38 2.98 2.34 1.18
N VAL A 39 3.37 1.25 0.51
CA VAL A 39 4.08 0.12 1.14
C VAL A 39 5.55 0.13 0.74
N LEU A 40 6.42 0.48 1.68
CA LEU A 40 7.86 0.39 1.48
C LEU A 40 8.35 -0.97 1.96
N LEU A 41 8.87 -1.75 1.03
CA LEU A 41 9.47 -3.04 1.34
C LEU A 41 10.89 -2.86 1.88
N ASP A 42 11.29 -3.75 2.78
CA ASP A 42 12.63 -3.74 3.36
C ASP A 42 13.61 -4.53 2.47
N PRO A 43 14.58 -3.87 1.79
CA PRO A 43 15.58 -4.57 0.96
C PRO A 43 16.46 -5.53 1.76
N ASP A 44 16.60 -5.28 3.07
CA ASP A 44 17.49 -6.03 3.96
C ASP A 44 16.76 -7.24 4.61
N ALA A 45 15.44 -7.36 4.45
CA ALA A 45 14.63 -8.41 5.10
C ALA A 45 14.88 -9.84 4.59
N GLY A 46 15.78 -10.05 3.64
CA GLY A 46 16.05 -11.36 3.05
C GLY A 46 14.82 -11.98 2.34
N GLY A 47 14.96 -13.21 1.85
CA GLY A 47 13.85 -13.95 1.23
C GLY A 47 13.37 -13.42 -0.14
N ALA A 48 12.17 -13.84 -0.55
CA ALA A 48 11.64 -13.59 -1.89
C ALA A 48 11.42 -12.09 -2.19
N PHE A 49 11.08 -11.29 -1.17
CA PHE A 49 10.88 -9.85 -1.32
C PHE A 49 12.18 -9.09 -1.51
N ALA A 50 13.27 -9.47 -0.81
CA ALA A 50 14.58 -8.87 -1.03
C ALA A 50 15.07 -9.08 -2.48
N GLY A 51 14.89 -10.28 -3.03
CA GLY A 51 15.20 -10.57 -4.44
C GLY A 51 14.41 -9.70 -5.42
N PHE A 52 13.12 -9.48 -5.16
CA PHE A 52 12.26 -8.62 -5.96
C PHE A 52 12.71 -7.15 -5.91
N ILE A 53 12.97 -6.61 -4.71
CA ILE A 53 13.41 -5.21 -4.52
C ILE A 53 14.76 -4.97 -5.19
N ASN A 54 15.72 -5.89 -4.97
CA ASN A 54 17.07 -5.77 -5.51
C ASN A 54 17.10 -5.95 -7.04
N GLY A 55 16.11 -6.63 -7.62
CA GLY A 55 15.94 -6.75 -9.07
C GLY A 55 15.41 -5.49 -9.76
N MET A 56 14.79 -4.55 -9.01
CA MET A 56 14.20 -3.32 -9.58
C MET A 56 15.19 -2.16 -9.73
N GLY A 57 16.48 -2.35 -9.40
CA GLY A 57 17.55 -1.38 -9.64
C GLY A 57 17.76 -0.36 -8.52
N ALA A 58 18.89 0.38 -8.62
CA ALA A 58 19.28 1.40 -7.65
C ALA A 58 18.31 2.58 -7.70
N GLY A 59 17.49 2.71 -6.66
CA GLY A 59 16.40 3.69 -6.61
C GLY A 59 15.05 3.07 -6.28
N GLY A 60 14.98 1.72 -6.17
CA GLY A 60 13.86 0.91 -5.69
C GLY A 60 12.64 1.73 -5.33
N PHE A 61 11.73 1.88 -6.31
CA PHE A 61 10.59 2.79 -6.26
C PHE A 61 10.05 2.88 -4.84
N MET A 62 10.11 4.09 -4.27
CA MET A 62 9.49 4.39 -2.99
C MET A 62 8.05 3.90 -3.04
N GLY A 63 7.68 2.97 -2.16
CA GLY A 63 6.29 2.67 -1.84
C GLY A 63 5.41 2.22 -3.01
N VAL A 64 5.08 0.93 -3.12
CA VAL A 64 3.98 0.58 -4.04
C VAL A 64 2.67 1.04 -3.41
N CYS A 65 1.93 1.94 -4.07
CA CYS A 65 0.56 2.25 -3.67
C CYS A 65 -0.30 1.00 -3.84
N LYS A 66 -0.96 0.57 -2.77
CA LYS A 66 -1.89 -0.55 -2.78
C LYS A 66 -3.12 -0.22 -1.96
N ILE A 67 -4.20 -0.96 -2.21
CA ILE A 67 -5.41 -0.94 -1.39
C ILE A 67 -5.15 -1.85 -0.19
N TYR A 68 -5.29 -1.33 1.02
CA TYR A 68 -5.18 -2.15 2.23
C TYR A 68 -6.46 -2.99 2.41
N LEU A 69 -6.33 -4.30 2.50
CA LEU A 69 -7.48 -5.19 2.76
C LEU A 69 -7.56 -5.60 4.24
N GLY A 70 -6.44 -5.54 4.96
CA GLY A 70 -6.37 -5.98 6.34
C GLY A 70 -5.12 -6.77 6.67
N SER A 71 -5.19 -7.59 7.72
CA SER A 71 -4.07 -8.45 8.09
C SER A 71 -4.53 -9.69 8.84
N HIS A 72 -3.73 -10.74 8.79
CA HIS A 72 -3.91 -11.96 9.55
C HIS A 72 -2.67 -12.31 10.36
N GLN A 73 -2.85 -13.02 11.47
CA GLN A 73 -1.75 -13.70 12.13
C GLN A 73 -1.51 -15.06 11.49
N SER A 74 -0.28 -15.31 11.07
CA SER A 74 0.14 -16.61 10.57
C SER A 74 0.18 -17.62 11.72
N ARG A 75 0.23 -18.92 11.39
CA ARG A 75 0.39 -19.99 12.40
C ARG A 75 1.71 -19.88 13.17
N GLN A 76 2.69 -19.15 12.64
CA GLN A 76 3.99 -18.92 13.26
C GLN A 76 4.01 -17.62 14.10
N GLY A 77 2.86 -16.93 14.23
CA GLY A 77 2.73 -15.70 15.01
C GLY A 77 3.12 -14.42 14.27
N GLU A 78 3.52 -14.53 13.00
CA GLU A 78 3.87 -13.39 12.17
C GLU A 78 2.62 -12.71 11.59
N THR A 79 2.57 -11.38 11.69
CA THR A 79 1.51 -10.59 11.04
C THR A 79 1.76 -10.51 9.54
N VAL A 80 0.75 -10.88 8.76
CA VAL A 80 0.75 -10.79 7.30
C VAL A 80 -0.28 -9.76 6.90
N HIS A 81 0.16 -8.68 6.25
CA HIS A 81 -0.71 -7.65 5.69
C HIS A 81 -1.20 -8.07 4.32
N LEU A 82 -2.50 -7.91 4.08
CA LEU A 82 -3.12 -8.13 2.78
C LEU A 82 -3.29 -6.78 2.11
N VAL A 83 -2.66 -6.63 0.95
CA VAL A 83 -2.81 -5.46 0.11
C VAL A 83 -3.22 -5.87 -1.30
N ALA A 84 -3.88 -4.99 -2.04
CA ALA A 84 -4.44 -5.32 -3.33
C ALA A 84 -4.28 -4.23 -4.37
N GLN A 85 -4.54 -4.61 -5.61
CA GLN A 85 -4.60 -3.76 -6.79
C GLN A 85 -5.78 -4.19 -7.67
N LEU A 86 -6.24 -3.32 -8.55
CA LEU A 86 -7.41 -3.54 -9.41
C LEU A 86 -7.04 -4.02 -10.82
N ASN A 87 -5.85 -3.67 -11.33
CA ASN A 87 -5.46 -3.96 -12.71
C ASN A 87 -4.06 -4.61 -12.83
N PRO A 88 -3.98 -5.94 -13.05
CA PRO A 88 -5.06 -6.91 -12.86
C PRO A 88 -5.46 -7.03 -11.37
N PRO A 89 -6.66 -7.56 -11.04
CA PRO A 89 -7.08 -7.77 -9.67
C PRO A 89 -6.17 -8.80 -9.00
N VAL A 90 -5.41 -8.35 -8.00
CA VAL A 90 -4.41 -9.19 -7.31
C VAL A 90 -4.41 -8.86 -5.83
N ILE A 91 -4.30 -9.89 -5.01
CA ILE A 91 -4.03 -9.80 -3.57
C ILE A 91 -2.58 -10.21 -3.34
N SER A 92 -1.84 -9.36 -2.65
CA SER A 92 -0.46 -9.58 -2.25
C SER A 92 -0.39 -9.69 -0.72
N PRO A 93 -0.17 -10.90 -0.17
CA PRO A 93 0.18 -11.05 1.23
C PRO A 93 1.63 -10.62 1.44
N ILE A 94 1.87 -9.70 2.37
CA ILE A 94 3.19 -9.18 2.71
C ILE A 94 3.43 -9.39 4.20
N PRO A 95 4.42 -10.22 4.59
CA PRO A 95 4.80 -10.37 5.99
C PRO A 95 5.30 -9.05 6.57
N ALA A 96 4.95 -8.74 7.82
CA ALA A 96 5.35 -7.50 8.47
C ALA A 96 6.87 -7.33 8.54
N SER A 97 7.62 -8.44 8.64
CA SER A 97 9.08 -8.46 8.59
C SER A 97 9.67 -7.95 7.27
N ALA A 98 8.91 -8.02 6.18
CA ALA A 98 9.32 -7.53 4.87
C ALA A 98 8.92 -6.06 4.60
N ILE A 99 8.27 -5.40 5.56
CA ILE A 99 7.79 -4.03 5.42
C ILE A 99 8.67 -3.09 6.25
N LYS A 100 9.38 -2.20 5.57
CA LYS A 100 10.18 -1.16 6.20
C LYS A 100 9.33 -0.02 6.75
N ALA A 101 8.29 0.35 6.02
CA ALA A 101 7.28 1.32 6.42
C ALA A 101 5.98 1.12 5.64
N MET A 102 4.84 1.44 6.27
CA MET A 102 3.54 1.44 5.60
C MET A 102 2.70 2.58 6.15
N HIS A 103 2.33 3.51 5.27
CA HIS A 103 1.64 4.74 5.61
C HIS A 103 0.41 4.93 4.74
N ARG A 104 -0.62 5.59 5.27
CA ARG A 104 -1.83 5.91 4.52
C ARG A 104 -1.59 7.08 3.56
N CYS A 105 -2.04 6.93 2.33
CA CYS A 105 -2.08 8.02 1.37
C CYS A 105 -3.24 8.96 1.75
N ALA A 106 -2.92 10.23 2.03
CA ALA A 106 -3.86 11.25 2.46
C ALA A 106 -4.86 11.56 1.35
N GLU A 107 -6.12 11.75 1.72
CA GLU A 107 -7.23 12.05 0.80
C GLU A 107 -7.51 11.01 -0.29
N THR A 108 -6.80 9.88 -0.27
CA THR A 108 -6.98 8.77 -1.22
C THR A 108 -7.49 7.53 -0.48
N GLY A 109 -8.72 7.14 -0.79
CA GLY A 109 -9.33 5.90 -0.33
C GLY A 109 -10.36 5.48 -1.36
N ILE A 110 -10.61 4.18 -1.48
CA ILE A 110 -11.58 3.66 -2.46
C ILE A 110 -12.94 4.33 -2.28
N LEU A 111 -13.33 4.56 -1.03
CA LEU A 111 -14.60 5.20 -0.70
C LEU A 111 -14.62 6.70 -0.99
N ALA A 112 -13.47 7.37 -0.99
CA ALA A 112 -13.37 8.80 -1.34
C ALA A 112 -13.55 9.02 -2.85
N ASN A 113 -13.10 8.07 -3.68
CA ASN A 113 -13.09 8.19 -5.14
C ASN A 113 -14.12 7.30 -5.87
N LYS A 114 -15.09 6.71 -5.16
CA LYS A 114 -16.03 5.71 -5.72
C LYS A 114 -16.82 6.22 -6.94
N ALA A 115 -17.09 7.51 -7.05
CA ALA A 115 -17.81 8.11 -8.17
C ALA A 115 -17.02 8.13 -9.49
N ALA A 116 -15.72 7.84 -9.45
CA ALA A 116 -14.83 7.86 -10.62
C ALA A 116 -14.45 6.47 -11.14
N PHE A 117 -15.02 5.39 -10.59
CA PHE A 117 -14.64 4.03 -10.98
C PHE A 117 -15.23 3.64 -12.33
N THR A 118 -14.40 2.95 -13.12
CA THR A 118 -14.85 2.25 -14.33
C THR A 118 -15.61 0.97 -13.96
N ASP A 119 -16.33 0.37 -14.92
CA ASP A 119 -16.98 -0.92 -14.72
C ASP A 119 -15.95 -2.02 -14.41
N GLU A 120 -14.76 -1.95 -15.02
CA GLU A 120 -13.65 -2.86 -14.74
C GLU A 120 -13.12 -2.69 -13.32
N ASP A 121 -13.00 -1.45 -12.82
CA ASP A 121 -12.57 -1.18 -11.44
C ASP A 121 -13.59 -1.73 -10.43
N LEU A 122 -14.88 -1.57 -10.72
CA LEU A 122 -15.96 -2.12 -9.90
C LEU A 122 -15.92 -3.65 -9.87
N ALA A 123 -15.79 -4.30 -11.03
CA ALA A 123 -15.70 -5.75 -11.12
C ALA A 123 -14.45 -6.29 -10.40
N ALA A 124 -13.30 -5.64 -10.57
CA ALA A 124 -12.08 -5.97 -9.83
C ALA A 124 -12.28 -5.82 -8.32
N PHE A 125 -12.96 -4.74 -7.90
CA PHE A 125 -13.22 -4.49 -6.49
C PHE A 125 -14.16 -5.54 -5.87
N GLU A 126 -15.21 -5.95 -6.58
CA GLU A 126 -16.11 -7.03 -6.16
C GLU A 126 -15.37 -8.35 -5.90
N LEU A 127 -14.32 -8.65 -6.66
CA LEU A 127 -13.46 -9.82 -6.43
C LEU A 127 -12.61 -9.71 -5.15
N LEU A 128 -12.28 -8.48 -4.72
CA LEU A 128 -11.42 -8.22 -3.56
C LEU A 128 -12.20 -8.11 -2.25
N ILE A 129 -13.47 -7.66 -2.29
CA ILE A 129 -14.33 -7.48 -1.11
C ILE A 129 -14.34 -8.70 -0.17
N PRO A 130 -14.42 -9.96 -0.64
CA PRO A 130 -14.42 -11.13 0.24
C PRO A 130 -13.16 -11.29 1.10
N PHE A 131 -12.07 -10.62 0.75
CA PHE A 131 -10.78 -10.71 1.44
C PHE A 131 -10.51 -9.54 2.38
N VAL A 132 -11.46 -8.59 2.48
CA VAL A 132 -11.40 -7.51 3.46
C VAL A 132 -11.56 -8.11 4.86
N THR A 133 -10.56 -7.90 5.72
CA THR A 133 -10.57 -8.39 7.10
C THR A 133 -11.27 -7.40 8.04
N ALA A 134 -11.32 -7.69 9.34
CA ALA A 134 -11.95 -6.84 10.35
C ALA A 134 -11.59 -5.35 10.19
N ALA A 135 -12.60 -4.49 10.33
CA ALA A 135 -12.54 -3.05 10.08
C ALA A 135 -11.75 -2.22 11.12
N GLU A 136 -10.89 -2.88 11.91
CA GLU A 136 -10.11 -2.23 12.94
C GLU A 136 -9.04 -1.33 12.33
N ALA A 137 -8.99 -0.10 12.81
CA ALA A 137 -7.94 0.83 12.47
C ALA A 137 -6.61 0.33 13.04
N ARG A 138 -5.53 0.53 12.29
CA ARG A 138 -4.18 0.11 12.66
C ARG A 138 -3.22 1.28 12.64
N ALA A 139 -2.27 1.23 13.54
CA ALA A 139 -1.15 2.15 13.53
C ALA A 139 -0.32 1.97 12.24
N PRO A 140 0.25 3.06 11.70
CA PRO A 140 1.24 3.00 10.62
C PRO A 140 2.46 2.15 11.01
N ILE A 141 3.08 1.49 10.04
CA ILE A 141 4.33 0.76 10.26
C ILE A 141 5.49 1.73 10.10
N ASN A 142 6.32 1.84 11.13
CA ASN A 142 7.49 2.71 11.20
C ASN A 142 7.18 4.18 10.80
N PRO A 143 6.30 4.87 11.55
CA PRO A 143 5.85 6.21 11.18
C PRO A 143 6.99 7.24 11.12
N ALA A 144 8.08 7.00 11.86
CA ALA A 144 9.26 7.85 11.85
C ALA A 144 10.06 7.78 10.54
N TRP A 145 9.80 6.78 9.68
CA TRP A 145 10.46 6.68 8.38
C TRP A 145 10.04 7.84 7.47
N GLN A 146 11.03 8.46 6.83
CA GLN A 146 10.82 9.49 5.82
C GLN A 146 11.74 9.27 4.61
N PRO A 147 11.32 9.69 3.40
CA PRO A 147 12.21 9.73 2.24
C PRO A 147 13.43 10.62 2.53
N LYS A 148 14.59 10.30 1.93
CA LYS A 148 15.85 11.03 2.18
C LYS A 148 15.76 12.54 1.93
N GLU A 149 14.93 12.95 0.97
CA GLU A 149 14.71 14.36 0.61
C GLU A 149 13.94 15.15 1.68
N TYR A 150 13.30 14.45 2.63
CA TYR A 150 12.50 15.03 3.71
C TYR A 150 13.19 14.88 5.08
N GLN A 151 14.37 14.25 5.14
CA GLN A 151 15.18 14.14 6.35
C GLN A 151 15.95 15.47 6.57
N GLN A 152 15.39 16.35 7.39
CA GLN A 152 16.08 17.54 7.92
C GLN A 152 16.88 17.22 9.18
#